data_AF-A0A803R8W9-F1
#
_entry.id   AF-A0A803R8W9-F1
#
_cell.length_a   1.000
_cell.length_b   1.000
_cell.length_c   1.000
_cell.angle_alpha   90.00
_cell.angle_beta   90.00
_cell.angle_gamma   90.00
#
_symmetry.space_group_name_H-M   'P 1'
#
loop_
_entity.id
_entity.type
_entity.pdbx_description
1 polymer ?
#
loop_
_entity_poly.entity_id
_entity_poly.type
_entity_poly.pdbx_seq_one_letter_code
_entity_poly.pdbx_strand_id
1 'polypeptide(L)'
;MYADDDGMPRDYGLIDEVVSVNPFEVKLSWLDFQDSRDEGLLCLEKMGFNLSCGRFKVSRKTSIDSVNIFSHVVDCERAAREVYRIYPKKGSVWAVYTESTFSAEGRNVTTTDRRRHYDIVLFLTTYSEMHGLSMAYLEKVAGFKTIFKRREIGSHAIRWLEKDEVQFFSHQIPARKLSGGEASELLKDCWELDPASLPADFLSS
;
A
#
# COMPACT_ATOMS: atom_id res chain seq x y z
N MET A 1 -8.52 -1.85 -3.92
CA MET A 1 -9.94 -1.61 -3.54
C MET A 1 -9.96 -1.38 -2.05
N TYR A 2 -10.87 -0.54 -1.56
CA TYR A 2 -10.94 -0.22 -0.13
C TYR A 2 -11.46 -1.42 0.65
N ALA A 3 -10.71 -1.84 1.68
CA ALA A 3 -11.10 -2.92 2.57
C ALA A 3 -12.14 -2.44 3.59
N ASP A 4 -13.03 -3.33 3.99
CA ASP A 4 -14.13 -3.02 4.92
C ASP A 4 -13.65 -2.76 6.36
N ASP A 5 -12.41 -3.11 6.71
CA ASP A 5 -11.92 -3.08 8.09
C ASP A 5 -11.55 -1.68 8.59
N ASP A 6 -10.63 -1.00 7.89
CA ASP A 6 -10.19 0.37 8.21
C ASP A 6 -10.22 1.31 7.00
N GLY A 7 -10.83 0.88 5.89
CA GLY A 7 -11.01 1.68 4.69
C GLY A 7 -9.73 1.88 3.88
N MET A 8 -8.64 1.16 4.18
CA MET A 8 -7.39 1.26 3.40
C MET A 8 -7.42 0.35 2.17
N PRO A 9 -6.74 0.72 1.07
CA PRO A 9 -6.83 0.01 -0.20
C PRO A 9 -5.97 -1.27 -0.25
N ARG A 10 -6.32 -2.30 0.52
CA ARG A 10 -5.56 -3.56 0.63
C ARG A 10 -6.09 -4.69 -0.24
N ASP A 11 -7.34 -4.59 -0.70
CA ASP A 11 -7.97 -5.67 -1.48
C ASP A 11 -7.72 -5.49 -2.97
N TYR A 12 -7.48 -6.59 -3.67
CA TYR A 12 -7.19 -6.57 -5.10
C TYR A 12 -8.25 -7.32 -5.91
N GLY A 13 -8.56 -6.76 -7.07
CA GLY A 13 -9.52 -7.32 -8.01
C GLY A 13 -9.05 -7.09 -9.44
N LEU A 14 -9.22 -8.11 -10.28
CA LEU A 14 -9.01 -8.06 -11.72
C LEU A 14 -10.33 -7.73 -12.39
N ILE A 15 -10.41 -6.58 -13.07
CA ILE A 15 -11.58 -6.25 -13.90
C ILE A 15 -11.55 -7.14 -15.15
N ASP A 16 -12.52 -8.05 -15.26
CA ASP A 16 -12.64 -8.99 -16.37
C ASP A 16 -13.38 -8.35 -17.55
N GLU A 17 -14.44 -7.60 -17.26
CA GLU A 17 -15.35 -7.03 -18.25
C GLU A 17 -16.05 -5.78 -17.70
N VAL A 18 -16.17 -4.74 -18.53
CA VAL A 18 -17.05 -3.60 -18.27
C VAL A 18 -18.38 -3.88 -18.96
N VAL A 19 -19.42 -4.18 -18.18
CA VAL A 19 -20.75 -4.55 -18.69
C VAL A 19 -21.51 -3.31 -19.13
N SER A 20 -21.50 -2.27 -18.29
CA SER A 20 -22.17 -1.00 -18.57
C SER A 20 -21.51 0.15 -17.82
N VAL A 21 -21.56 1.35 -18.40
CA VAL A 21 -21.08 2.58 -17.75
C VAL A 21 -22.23 3.33 -17.08
N ASN A 22 -23.47 3.18 -17.57
CA ASN A 22 -24.65 3.79 -16.98
C ASN A 22 -25.93 2.95 -17.24
N PRO A 23 -26.50 2.26 -16.21
CA PRO A 23 -25.97 2.14 -14.86
C PRO A 23 -24.58 1.48 -14.86
N PHE A 24 -23.71 1.84 -13.94
CA PHE A 24 -22.37 1.26 -13.86
C PHE A 24 -22.46 -0.22 -13.48
N GLU A 25 -21.80 -1.09 -14.22
CA GLU A 25 -21.67 -2.51 -13.90
C GLU A 25 -20.37 -3.07 -14.49
N VAL A 26 -19.57 -3.74 -13.65
CA VAL A 26 -18.35 -4.43 -14.04
C VAL A 26 -18.30 -5.82 -13.44
N LYS A 27 -17.78 -6.79 -14.18
CA LYS A 27 -17.42 -8.10 -13.63
C LYS A 27 -15.97 -8.08 -13.22
N LEU A 28 -15.70 -8.50 -12.00
CA LEU A 28 -14.34 -8.65 -11.50
C LEU A 28 -14.11 -10.03 -10.90
N SER A 29 -12.85 -10.44 -10.92
CA SER A 29 -12.36 -11.57 -10.15
C SER A 29 -11.50 -11.07 -8.99
N TRP A 30 -11.81 -11.49 -7.77
CA TRP A 30 -11.00 -11.17 -6.59
C TRP A 30 -9.64 -11.88 -6.65
N LEU A 31 -8.64 -11.27 -6.03
CA LEU A 31 -7.29 -11.79 -5.94
C LEU A 31 -6.98 -12.10 -4.47
N ASP A 32 -6.89 -13.39 -4.15
CA ASP A 32 -6.53 -13.84 -2.80
C ASP A 32 -5.02 -14.04 -2.73
N PHE A 33 -4.43 -13.73 -1.58
CA PHE A 33 -3.01 -13.97 -1.36
C PHE A 33 -2.70 -15.47 -1.51
N GLN A 34 -1.72 -15.79 -2.36
CA GLN A 34 -1.26 -17.16 -2.52
C GLN A 34 -0.30 -17.47 -1.40
N ASP A 35 -0.82 -18.15 -0.38
CA ASP A 35 -0.08 -18.56 0.80
C ASP A 35 1.25 -19.22 0.40
N SER A 36 2.33 -18.63 0.90
CA SER A 36 3.66 -19.20 0.81
C SER A 36 3.94 -19.82 2.17
N ARG A 37 4.56 -21.00 2.23
CA ARG A 37 4.84 -21.74 3.48
C ARG A 37 5.88 -21.05 4.38
N ASP A 38 5.84 -19.73 4.45
CA ASP A 38 6.67 -18.89 5.29
C ASP A 38 5.93 -18.67 6.61
N GLU A 39 6.59 -19.06 7.71
CA GLU A 39 6.03 -18.93 9.06
C GLU A 39 5.79 -17.46 9.44
N GLY A 40 6.54 -16.51 8.87
CA GLY A 40 6.36 -15.07 9.10
C GLY A 40 5.03 -14.55 8.55
N LEU A 41 4.67 -14.96 7.33
CA LEU A 41 3.40 -14.60 6.70
C LEU A 41 2.19 -15.18 7.44
N LEU A 42 2.31 -16.43 7.89
CA LEU A 42 1.28 -17.08 8.71
C LEU A 42 1.07 -16.36 10.05
N CYS A 43 2.13 -15.80 10.64
CA CYS A 43 2.03 -15.00 11.85
C CYS A 43 1.25 -13.70 11.59
N LEU A 44 1.59 -13.01 10.50
CA LEU A 44 0.98 -11.74 10.10
C LEU A 44 -0.52 -11.90 9.79
N GLU A 45 -0.88 -12.97 9.07
CA GLU A 45 -2.28 -13.31 8.79
C GLU A 45 -3.06 -13.65 10.07
N LYS A 46 -2.48 -14.44 11.00
CA LYS A 46 -3.09 -14.75 12.30
C LYS A 46 -3.29 -13.50 13.16
N MET A 47 -2.42 -12.50 13.02
CA MET A 47 -2.56 -11.21 13.69
C MET A 47 -3.62 -10.30 13.06
N GLY A 48 -4.20 -10.68 11.92
CA GLY A 48 -5.23 -9.91 11.21
C GLY A 48 -4.66 -8.77 10.36
N PHE A 49 -3.43 -8.94 9.86
CA PHE A 49 -2.85 -8.06 8.87
C PHE A 49 -3.04 -8.64 7.47
N ASN A 50 -3.46 -7.79 6.54
CA ASN A 50 -3.63 -8.18 5.15
C ASN A 50 -2.30 -8.10 4.41
N LEU A 51 -1.98 -9.16 3.68
CA LEU A 51 -0.77 -9.25 2.87
C LEU A 51 -1.00 -8.54 1.53
N SER A 52 -0.45 -7.34 1.39
CA SER A 52 -0.67 -6.49 0.21
C SER A 52 0.43 -6.57 -0.84
N CYS A 53 1.51 -7.31 -0.57
CA CYS A 53 2.65 -7.47 -1.47
C CYS A 53 3.01 -8.94 -1.61
N GLY A 54 3.07 -9.45 -2.83
CA GLY A 54 3.40 -10.85 -3.08
C GLY A 54 2.70 -11.46 -4.29
N ARG A 55 2.45 -12.77 -4.21
CA ARG A 55 1.75 -13.55 -5.24
C ARG A 55 0.29 -13.66 -4.86
N PHE A 56 -0.58 -13.41 -5.81
CA PHE A 56 -2.02 -13.49 -5.65
C PHE A 56 -2.61 -14.42 -6.70
N LYS A 57 -3.62 -15.19 -6.30
CA LYS A 57 -4.34 -16.09 -7.20
C LYS A 57 -5.75 -15.57 -7.40
N VAL A 58 -6.23 -15.67 -8.63
CA VAL A 58 -7.64 -15.42 -8.95
C VAL A 58 -8.54 -16.36 -8.15
N SER A 59 -9.51 -15.79 -7.45
CA SER A 59 -10.45 -16.51 -6.60
C SER A 59 -11.89 -16.39 -7.13
N ARG A 60 -12.78 -15.78 -6.36
CA ARG A 60 -14.21 -15.67 -6.66
C ARG A 60 -14.48 -14.55 -7.67
N LYS A 61 -15.53 -14.73 -8.47
CA LYS A 61 -16.04 -13.71 -9.41
C LYS A 61 -17.24 -13.00 -8.82
N THR A 62 -17.35 -11.70 -9.08
CA THR A 62 -18.44 -10.86 -8.56
C THR A 62 -18.80 -9.78 -9.59
N SER A 63 -20.07 -9.43 -9.69
CA SER A 63 -20.51 -8.22 -10.40
C SER A 63 -20.59 -7.06 -9.42
N ILE A 64 -20.05 -5.91 -9.79
CA ILE A 64 -20.05 -4.69 -8.99
C ILE A 64 -20.74 -3.59 -9.77
N ASP A 65 -21.67 -2.92 -9.10
CA ASP A 65 -22.49 -1.83 -9.63
C ASP A 65 -22.13 -0.45 -9.03
N SER A 66 -21.13 -0.40 -8.15
CA SER A 66 -20.69 0.82 -7.48
C SER A 66 -19.22 1.16 -7.78
N VAL A 67 -18.97 2.42 -8.11
CA VAL A 67 -17.61 2.93 -8.40
C VAL A 67 -16.82 3.21 -7.11
N ASN A 68 -17.49 3.47 -6.00
CA ASN A 68 -16.87 3.98 -4.77
C ASN A 68 -15.97 2.98 -4.04
N ILE A 69 -15.99 1.71 -4.46
CA ILE A 69 -15.14 0.65 -3.88
C ILE A 69 -13.73 0.63 -4.50
N PHE A 70 -13.57 1.25 -5.67
CA PHE A 70 -12.29 1.30 -6.37
C PHE A 70 -11.44 2.45 -5.81
N SER A 71 -10.16 2.16 -5.56
CA SER A 71 -9.18 3.15 -5.10
C SER A 71 -8.31 3.61 -6.27
N HIS A 72 -7.48 2.72 -6.80
CA HIS A 72 -6.60 3.00 -7.92
C HIS A 72 -6.22 1.70 -8.66
N VAL A 73 -5.67 1.86 -9.86
CA VAL A 73 -5.07 0.77 -10.62
C VAL A 73 -3.66 0.53 -10.07
N VAL A 74 -3.34 -0.74 -9.80
CA VAL A 74 -2.01 -1.16 -9.32
C VAL A 74 -1.22 -1.80 -10.44
N ASP A 75 0.09 -1.57 -10.47
CA ASP A 75 0.99 -2.28 -11.37
C ASP A 75 1.16 -3.73 -10.91
N CYS A 76 0.95 -4.68 -11.81
CA CYS A 76 1.14 -6.10 -11.53
C CYS A 76 1.84 -6.83 -12.68
N GLU A 77 2.50 -7.94 -12.34
CA GLU A 77 3.06 -8.88 -13.31
C GLU A 77 2.22 -10.15 -13.33
N ARG A 78 1.80 -10.59 -14.52
CA ARG A 78 1.12 -11.88 -14.67
C ARG A 78 2.15 -13.01 -14.67
N ALA A 79 2.28 -13.70 -13.54
CA ALA A 79 3.22 -14.82 -13.38
C ALA A 79 2.72 -16.13 -14.00
N ALA A 80 1.40 -16.35 -14.04
CA ALA A 80 0.76 -17.49 -14.69
C ALA A 80 -0.67 -17.15 -15.13
N ARG A 81 -1.42 -18.13 -15.66
CA ARG A 81 -2.79 -17.92 -16.18
C ARG A 81 -3.71 -17.18 -15.19
N GLU A 82 -3.62 -17.52 -13.91
CA GLU A 82 -4.47 -17.02 -12.82
C GLU A 82 -3.64 -16.57 -11.61
N VAL A 83 -2.35 -16.28 -11.81
CA VAL A 83 -1.45 -15.85 -10.74
C VAL A 83 -0.81 -14.54 -11.13
N TYR A 84 -0.95 -13.55 -10.26
CA TYR A 84 -0.44 -12.20 -10.40
C TYR A 84 0.56 -11.90 -9.29
N ARG A 85 1.54 -11.05 -9.58
CA ARG A 85 2.53 -10.56 -8.64
C ARG A 85 2.36 -9.07 -8.50
N ILE A 86 2.13 -8.63 -7.26
CA ILE A 86 2.01 -7.21 -6.92
C ILE A 86 3.17 -6.90 -5.99
N TYR A 87 4.10 -6.09 -6.48
CA TYR A 87 5.29 -5.67 -5.76
C TYR A 87 5.53 -4.18 -6.02
N PRO A 88 6.11 -3.45 -5.06
CA PRO A 88 6.45 -2.06 -5.26
C PRO A 88 7.35 -1.83 -6.48
N LYS A 89 7.04 -0.74 -7.19
CA LYS A 89 7.82 -0.25 -8.31
C LYS A 89 8.62 0.98 -7.89
N LYS A 90 9.72 1.25 -8.58
CA LYS A 90 10.46 2.49 -8.42
C LYS A 90 9.51 3.70 -8.60
N GLY A 91 9.53 4.60 -7.64
CA GLY A 91 8.71 5.82 -7.61
C GLY A 91 7.33 5.64 -6.97
N SER A 92 6.92 4.40 -6.64
CA SER A 92 5.68 4.17 -5.92
C SER A 92 5.81 4.52 -4.43
N VAL A 93 4.72 5.05 -3.86
CA VAL A 93 4.62 5.38 -2.43
C VAL A 93 3.75 4.35 -1.75
N TRP A 94 4.16 3.90 -0.57
CA TRP A 94 3.47 2.86 0.20
C TRP A 94 3.41 3.21 1.67
N ALA A 95 2.37 2.70 2.34
CA ALA A 95 2.34 2.59 3.79
C ALA A 95 2.97 1.26 4.20
N VAL A 96 3.92 1.31 5.14
CA VAL A 96 4.54 0.13 5.75
C VAL A 96 4.25 0.10 7.24
N TYR A 97 4.01 -1.09 7.79
CA TYR A 97 3.79 -1.26 9.22
C TYR A 97 5.07 -0.94 9.98
N THR A 98 4.95 -0.14 11.04
CA THR A 98 6.07 0.13 11.95
C THR A 98 6.32 -1.06 12.88
N GLU A 99 7.54 -1.20 13.40
CA GLU A 99 7.86 -2.21 14.42
C GLU A 99 6.95 -2.11 15.65
N SER A 100 6.53 -0.90 16.01
CA SER A 100 5.60 -0.65 17.12
C SER A 100 4.25 -1.35 16.95
N THR A 101 3.82 -1.56 15.69
CA THR A 101 2.58 -2.26 15.33
C THR A 101 2.63 -3.75 15.73
N PHE A 102 3.82 -4.34 15.79
CA PHE A 102 4.02 -5.74 16.19
C PHE A 102 4.26 -5.89 17.70
N SER A 103 4.78 -4.87 18.36
CA SER A 103 5.08 -4.90 19.81
C SER A 103 3.88 -4.70 20.75
N ALA A 104 2.65 -4.60 20.23
CA ALA A 104 1.42 -4.48 21.02
C ALA A 104 0.96 -5.79 21.71
N GLU A 105 1.81 -6.82 21.71
CA GLU A 105 1.55 -8.19 22.20
C GLU A 105 1.36 -8.33 23.73
N GLY A 106 1.39 -7.24 24.51
CA GLY A 106 1.42 -7.32 25.98
C GLY A 106 0.31 -6.62 26.73
N ARG A 107 -0.63 -5.93 26.06
CA ARG A 107 -1.70 -5.19 26.76
C ARG A 107 -3.06 -5.71 26.32
N ASN A 108 -3.98 -5.81 27.27
CA ASN A 108 -5.39 -6.09 27.03
C ASN A 108 -6.01 -4.94 26.21
N VAL A 109 -5.67 -4.91 24.93
CA VAL A 109 -6.10 -3.92 23.96
C VAL A 109 -7.47 -4.39 23.50
N THR A 110 -8.50 -3.66 23.94
CA THR A 110 -9.86 -3.79 23.39
C THR A 110 -9.78 -3.65 21.86
N THR A 111 -10.70 -4.29 21.13
CA THR A 111 -10.75 -4.30 19.65
C THR A 111 -10.67 -2.91 19.00
N THR A 112 -10.93 -1.85 19.76
CA THR A 112 -10.87 -0.44 19.39
C THR A 112 -9.47 0.20 19.42
N ASP A 113 -8.46 -0.45 20.01
CA ASP A 113 -7.13 0.14 20.29
C ASP A 113 -5.98 -0.57 19.54
N ARG A 114 -6.30 -1.44 18.58
CA ARG A 114 -5.32 -1.96 17.59
C ARG A 114 -5.02 -0.89 16.51
N ARG A 115 -4.57 0.30 16.93
CA ARG A 115 -4.10 1.31 15.96
C ARG A 115 -2.84 0.77 15.28
N ARG A 116 -3.00 0.42 14.00
CA ARG A 116 -1.89 0.10 13.12
C ARG A 116 -1.12 1.39 12.85
N HIS A 117 0.17 1.39 13.16
CA HIS A 117 1.03 2.54 12.90
C HIS A 117 1.77 2.32 11.59
N TYR A 118 1.90 3.41 10.82
CA TYR A 118 2.46 3.35 9.48
C TYR A 118 3.59 4.35 9.34
N ASP A 119 4.63 3.92 8.66
CA ASP A 119 5.55 4.84 7.99
C ASP A 119 5.16 4.95 6.52
N ILE A 120 5.31 6.16 5.97
CA ILE A 120 5.11 6.39 4.53
C ILE A 120 6.47 6.36 3.86
N VAL A 121 6.60 5.54 2.83
CA VAL A 121 7.89 5.31 2.14
C VAL A 121 7.75 5.46 0.63
N LEU A 122 8.82 5.94 0.01
CA LEU A 122 9.01 6.01 -1.43
C LEU A 122 10.01 4.96 -1.86
N PHE A 123 9.64 4.11 -2.81
CA PHE A 123 10.58 3.13 -3.36
C PHE A 123 11.53 3.76 -4.39
N LEU A 124 12.83 3.57 -4.18
CA LEU A 124 13.88 4.10 -5.05
C LEU A 124 14.26 3.09 -6.15
N THR A 125 13.94 1.81 -5.93
CA THR A 125 14.14 0.71 -6.89
C THR A 125 12.86 -0.12 -7.04
N THR A 126 12.79 -0.89 -8.12
CA THR A 126 11.77 -1.93 -8.30
C THR A 126 12.24 -3.23 -7.66
N TYR A 127 11.31 -4.03 -7.14
CA TYR A 127 11.65 -5.30 -6.48
C TYR A 127 12.43 -6.23 -7.40
N SER A 128 13.50 -6.83 -6.85
CA SER A 128 14.30 -7.87 -7.49
C SER A 128 14.63 -8.94 -6.46
N GLU A 129 14.47 -10.21 -6.81
CA GLU A 129 14.85 -11.31 -5.90
C GLU A 129 16.36 -11.32 -5.60
N MET A 130 17.19 -10.82 -6.52
CA MET A 130 18.65 -10.77 -6.34
C MET A 130 19.11 -9.54 -5.55
N HIS A 131 18.44 -8.41 -5.72
CA HIS A 131 18.91 -7.11 -5.21
C HIS A 131 17.99 -6.48 -4.15
N GLY A 132 16.88 -7.14 -3.81
CA GLY A 132 15.89 -6.65 -2.84
C GLY A 132 15.20 -5.37 -3.30
N LEU A 133 14.91 -4.52 -2.32
CA LEU A 133 14.31 -3.20 -2.50
C LEU A 133 15.11 -2.13 -1.76
N SER A 134 15.04 -0.90 -2.26
CA SER A 134 15.50 0.26 -1.53
C SER A 134 14.37 1.27 -1.43
N MET A 135 14.23 1.87 -0.26
CA MET A 135 13.20 2.85 0.02
C MET A 135 13.76 4.05 0.78
N ALA A 136 13.05 5.16 0.72
CA ALA A 136 13.29 6.35 1.54
C ALA A 136 12.01 6.70 2.29
N TYR A 137 12.15 7.16 3.53
CA TYR A 137 11.01 7.65 4.29
C TYR A 137 10.54 9.00 3.76
N LEU A 138 9.22 9.16 3.75
CA LEU A 138 8.55 10.41 3.47
C LEU A 138 8.03 11.01 4.78
N GLU A 139 8.20 12.32 4.94
CA GLU A 139 7.69 13.08 6.06
C GLU A 139 6.71 14.15 5.59
N LYS A 140 5.63 14.33 6.35
CA LYS A 140 4.61 15.33 6.07
C LYS A 140 5.21 16.74 6.15
N VAL A 141 4.97 17.55 5.13
CA VAL A 141 5.39 18.95 5.13
C VAL A 141 4.48 19.74 6.06
N ALA A 142 5.07 20.48 7.00
CA ALA A 142 4.31 21.29 7.95
C ALA A 142 3.38 22.27 7.23
N GLY A 143 2.14 22.38 7.71
CA GLY A 143 1.10 23.24 7.12
C GLY A 143 0.33 22.62 5.95
N PHE A 144 0.73 21.45 5.45
CA PHE A 144 0.02 20.73 4.38
C PHE A 144 -0.55 19.41 4.89
N LYS A 145 -1.75 19.03 4.43
CA LYS A 145 -2.38 17.76 4.81
C LYS A 145 -1.85 16.56 4.02
N THR A 146 -1.60 16.76 2.72
CA THR A 146 -1.32 15.68 1.75
C THR A 146 0.06 15.78 1.12
N ILE A 147 0.85 16.80 1.47
CA ILE A 147 2.17 17.02 0.89
C ILE A 147 3.24 16.40 1.77
N PHE A 148 4.04 15.54 1.16
CA PHE A 148 5.15 14.85 1.79
C PHE A 148 6.44 15.12 1.04
N LYS A 149 7.56 15.13 1.76
CA LYS A 149 8.89 15.27 1.19
C LYS A 149 9.77 14.13 1.66
N ARG A 150 10.82 13.85 0.88
CA ARG A 150 11.80 12.85 1.26
C ARG A 150 12.59 13.33 2.47
N ARG A 151 12.79 12.44 3.45
CA ARG A 151 13.74 12.68 4.54
C ARG A 151 15.17 12.55 4.01
N GLU A 152 15.93 13.66 4.01
CA GLU A 152 17.29 13.69 3.45
C GLU A 152 18.40 13.43 4.48
N ILE A 153 18.12 13.58 5.77
CA ILE A 153 19.13 13.57 6.84
C ILE A 153 18.87 12.40 7.81
N GLY A 154 19.95 11.68 8.16
CA GLY A 154 19.96 10.62 9.17
C GLY A 154 20.32 9.23 8.62
N SER A 155 20.60 8.28 9.52
CA SER A 155 20.95 6.88 9.19
C SER A 155 19.85 6.12 8.44
N HIS A 156 18.66 6.72 8.30
CA HIS A 156 17.47 6.12 7.67
C HIS A 156 17.11 6.82 6.33
N ALA A 157 17.96 7.68 5.79
CA ALA A 157 17.66 8.40 4.54
C ALA A 157 17.43 7.47 3.33
N ILE A 158 18.04 6.29 3.36
CA ILE A 158 17.78 5.15 2.47
C ILE A 158 17.85 3.88 3.31
N ARG A 159 16.81 3.05 3.21
CA ARG A 159 16.78 1.72 3.81
C ARG A 159 16.76 0.67 2.71
N TRP A 160 17.67 -0.29 2.80
CA TRP A 160 17.65 -1.50 1.99
C TRP A 160 16.79 -2.54 2.69
N LEU A 161 15.95 -3.21 1.92
CA LEU A 161 15.04 -4.23 2.41
C LEU A 161 15.39 -5.57 1.79
N GLU A 162 15.52 -6.56 2.66
CA GLU A 162 15.67 -7.95 2.26
C GLU A 162 14.33 -8.54 1.79
N LYS A 163 14.41 -9.72 1.17
CA LYS A 163 13.24 -10.42 0.60
C LYS A 163 12.17 -10.74 1.64
N ASP A 164 12.52 -10.88 2.91
CA ASP A 164 11.56 -11.29 3.93
C ASP A 164 10.86 -10.05 4.56
N GLU A 165 11.32 -8.83 4.25
CA GLU A 165 10.76 -7.60 4.80
C GLU A 165 9.61 -7.01 3.97
N VAL A 166 9.41 -7.48 2.73
CA VAL A 166 8.26 -7.09 1.88
C VAL A 166 6.92 -7.45 2.53
N GLN A 167 6.90 -8.36 3.51
CA GLN A 167 5.68 -8.72 4.23
C GLN A 167 5.12 -7.56 5.07
N PHE A 168 5.94 -6.57 5.44
CA PHE A 168 5.50 -5.44 6.27
C PHE A 168 4.79 -4.34 5.49
N PHE A 169 4.47 -4.55 4.21
CA PHE A 169 3.85 -3.54 3.36
C PHE A 169 2.33 -3.61 3.46
N SER A 170 1.71 -2.49 3.83
CA SER A 170 0.27 -2.44 4.08
C SER A 170 -0.53 -2.15 2.82
N HIS A 171 -0.18 -1.13 2.04
CA HIS A 171 -0.86 -0.78 0.80
C HIS A 171 -0.07 0.28 0.03
N GLN A 172 -0.33 0.34 -1.28
CA GLN A 172 0.14 1.43 -2.13
C GLN A 172 -0.74 2.67 -1.91
N ILE A 173 -0.09 3.84 -1.87
CA ILE A 173 -0.75 5.14 -1.78
C ILE A 173 -0.54 5.84 -3.13
N PRO A 174 -1.63 6.20 -3.84
CA PRO A 174 -1.53 7.02 -5.04
C PRO A 174 -0.80 8.32 -4.74
N ALA A 175 0.21 8.63 -5.54
CA ALA A 175 1.11 9.74 -5.30
C ALA A 175 1.45 10.46 -6.60
N ARG A 176 1.44 11.79 -6.57
CA ARG A 176 1.86 12.65 -7.67
C ARG A 176 3.09 13.44 -7.25
N LYS A 177 4.19 13.30 -8.00
CA LYS A 177 5.38 14.12 -7.76
C LYS A 177 5.10 15.56 -8.22
N LEU A 178 5.28 16.53 -7.33
CA LEU A 178 5.15 17.94 -7.64
C LEU A 178 6.40 18.42 -8.40
N SER A 179 6.17 19.05 -9.55
CA SER A 179 7.23 19.67 -10.34
C SER A 179 7.19 21.19 -10.16
N GLY A 180 8.35 21.85 -10.25
CA GLY A 180 8.50 23.27 -9.91
C GLY A 180 7.71 24.26 -10.80
N GLY A 181 7.00 23.79 -11.83
CA GLY A 181 6.08 24.63 -12.61
C GLY A 181 4.70 24.81 -11.96
N GLU A 182 4.28 23.88 -11.10
CA GLU A 182 2.95 23.85 -10.47
C GLU A 182 2.99 24.22 -8.98
N ALA A 183 4.19 24.31 -8.41
CA ALA A 183 4.39 24.40 -6.97
C ALA A 183 5.44 25.46 -6.64
N SER A 184 5.24 26.19 -5.53
CA SER A 184 6.24 27.14 -4.98
C SER A 184 7.62 26.47 -4.89
N GLU A 185 8.72 27.23 -4.93
CA GLU A 185 10.07 26.65 -4.82
C GLU A 185 10.24 25.75 -3.58
N LEU A 186 9.45 26.01 -2.53
CA LEU A 186 9.37 25.23 -1.30
C LEU A 186 8.84 23.80 -1.47
N LEU A 187 8.13 23.53 -2.58
CA LEU A 187 7.46 22.27 -2.89
C LEU A 187 8.17 21.49 -4.00
N LYS A 188 9.33 21.97 -4.46
CA LYS A 188 10.20 21.21 -5.35
C LYS A 188 10.58 19.90 -4.64
N ASP A 189 10.49 18.79 -5.37
CA ASP A 189 10.76 17.43 -4.88
C ASP A 189 9.86 16.95 -3.73
N CYS A 190 8.60 17.40 -3.72
CA CYS A 190 7.55 16.87 -2.85
C CYS A 190 6.60 15.93 -3.62
N TRP A 191 5.83 15.13 -2.86
CA TRP A 191 4.76 14.26 -3.35
C TRP A 191 3.44 14.67 -2.72
N GLU A 192 2.43 14.86 -3.56
CA GLU A 192 1.04 14.96 -3.13
C GLU A 192 0.44 13.55 -3.09
N LEU A 193 -0.01 13.13 -1.91
CA LEU A 193 -0.59 11.81 -1.66
C LEU A 193 -2.11 11.89 -1.64
N ASP A 194 -2.78 10.84 -2.12
CA ASP A 194 -4.23 10.74 -2.07
C ASP A 194 -4.73 10.62 -0.61
N PRO A 195 -5.52 11.59 -0.11
CA PRO A 195 -6.00 11.59 1.26
C PRO A 195 -6.90 10.40 1.59
N ALA A 196 -7.59 9.80 0.61
CA ALA A 196 -8.43 8.63 0.85
C ALA A 196 -7.61 7.37 1.15
N SER A 197 -6.32 7.36 0.79
CA SER A 197 -5.38 6.28 1.05
C SER A 197 -4.37 6.63 2.16
N LEU A 198 -4.56 7.75 2.88
CA LEU A 198 -3.71 8.12 4.00
C LEU A 198 -4.31 7.63 5.32
N PRO A 199 -3.51 7.00 6.20
CA PRO A 199 -3.96 6.68 7.55
C PRO A 199 -4.41 7.94 8.30
N ALA A 200 -5.47 7.81 9.11
CA ALA A 200 -6.10 8.96 9.79
C ALA A 200 -5.13 9.77 10.65
N ASP A 201 -4.11 9.13 11.21
CA ASP A 201 -3.06 9.77 12.02
C ASP A 201 -2.27 10.84 11.22
N PHE A 202 -2.23 10.75 9.89
CA PHE A 202 -1.57 11.75 9.03
C PHE A 202 -2.51 12.89 8.62
N LEU A 203 -3.81 12.77 8.85
CA LEU A 203 -4.81 13.75 8.42
C LEU A 203 -5.17 14.77 9.52
N SER A 204 -4.80 14.51 10.78
CA SER A 204 -4.89 15.48 11.86
C SER A 204 -3.89 16.64 11.66
N SER A 205 -4.31 17.83 12.09
CA SER A 205 -3.60 19.10 11.90
C SER A 205 -2.69 19.42 13.08
#